data_AF-A0A9X1RZB9-F1
#
_entry.id   AF-A0A9X1RZB9-F1
#
_cell.length_a   1.000
_cell.length_b   1.000
_cell.length_c   1.000
_cell.angle_alpha   90.00
_cell.angle_beta   90.00
_cell.angle_gamma   90.00
#
_symmetry.space_group_name_H-M   'P 1'
#
loop_
_entity.id
_entity.type
_entity.pdbx_description
1 polymer ?
#
loop_
_entity_poly.entity_id
_entity_poly.type
_entity_poly.pdbx_seq_one_letter_code
_entity_poly.pdbx_strand_id
1 'polypeptide(L)'
;MFRRPIELRVDRDSVAMGDDVVSHARSMTVPRGTLLSAALERSSPAIRSPGWSWVAVVDSEVAAVWSVDHGVQLLVEDRKFTRGPVDIHFRYFVQIDPAWLHRRLAEGARANRRELEVEYAPIAREKHRAELRRREREIDERLLSPECIEALRHYGAEITLHADIACDVIHEGETWAVRRADTMFQVFRGPGGPIASIRPHDLGESWLVTMIGSVVRVGTGQAALPEAVQLPGLELTRSAGRWVSHGATVVQVRSDHQADAARLAYGRSITEVRTLLEA
;
A
#
# COMPACT_ATOMS: atom_id res chain seq x y z
N MET A 1 -52.50 6.33 15.72
CA MET A 1 -51.86 5.02 15.96
C MET A 1 -50.35 5.18 15.70
N PHE A 2 -49.54 5.31 16.74
CA PHE A 2 -48.08 5.49 16.59
C PHE A 2 -47.46 4.18 16.08
N ARG A 3 -46.96 4.18 14.85
CA ARG A 3 -46.28 3.01 14.28
C ARG A 3 -44.97 2.83 15.03
N ARG A 4 -44.76 1.66 15.66
CA ARG A 4 -43.51 1.33 16.33
C ARG A 4 -42.33 1.47 15.35
N PRO A 5 -41.19 2.04 15.79
CA PRO A 5 -39.99 2.12 14.98
C PRO A 5 -39.42 0.72 14.71
N ILE A 6 -38.58 0.63 13.68
CA ILE A 6 -37.87 -0.59 13.28
C ILE A 6 -36.46 -0.53 13.87
N GLU A 7 -36.08 -1.59 14.57
CA GLU A 7 -34.71 -1.79 15.06
C GLU A 7 -33.83 -2.26 13.90
N LEU A 8 -32.67 -1.61 13.73
CA LEU A 8 -31.57 -2.02 12.87
C LEU A 8 -30.42 -2.45 13.77
N ARG A 9 -29.91 -3.66 13.54
CA ARG A 9 -28.70 -4.17 14.19
C ARG A 9 -27.59 -4.09 13.17
N VAL A 10 -26.60 -3.25 13.44
CA VAL A 10 -25.59 -2.86 12.47
C VAL A 10 -24.23 -3.29 12.97
N ASP A 11 -23.47 -3.96 12.13
CA ASP A 11 -22.08 -4.32 12.40
C ASP A 11 -21.21 -4.11 11.15
N ARG A 12 -19.89 -4.19 11.28
CA ARG A 12 -18.94 -4.07 10.17
C ARG A 12 -17.69 -4.89 10.38
N ASP A 13 -17.04 -5.25 9.27
CA ASP A 13 -15.68 -5.77 9.30
C ASP A 13 -14.70 -4.71 9.81
N SER A 14 -13.64 -5.19 10.46
CA SER A 14 -12.50 -4.36 10.88
C SER A 14 -11.59 -4.05 9.70
N VAL A 15 -11.02 -2.84 9.69
CA VAL A 15 -10.19 -2.36 8.56
C VAL A 15 -8.69 -2.51 8.79
N ALA A 16 -8.26 -2.59 10.05
CA ALA A 16 -6.86 -2.68 10.44
C ALA A 16 -6.70 -3.41 11.78
N MET A 17 -5.48 -3.86 12.07
CA MET A 17 -5.14 -4.49 13.36
C MET A 17 -5.38 -3.48 14.50
N GLY A 18 -6.22 -3.86 15.46
CA GLY A 18 -6.59 -3.01 16.60
C GLY A 18 -7.83 -2.14 16.38
N ASP A 19 -8.46 -2.16 15.20
CA ASP A 19 -9.80 -1.56 14.98
C ASP A 19 -10.87 -2.36 15.75
N ASP A 20 -10.63 -3.64 16.02
CA ASP A 20 -11.52 -4.59 16.71
C ASP A 20 -11.38 -4.62 18.23
N VAL A 21 -10.61 -3.73 18.85
CA VAL A 21 -10.47 -3.65 20.32
C VAL A 21 -11.84 -3.39 20.98
N VAL A 22 -12.76 -2.76 20.26
CA VAL A 22 -14.16 -2.58 20.67
C VAL A 22 -15.07 -3.08 19.55
N SER A 23 -16.13 -3.81 19.92
CA SER A 23 -17.14 -4.27 18.97
C SER A 23 -17.71 -3.11 18.15
N HIS A 24 -17.86 -3.31 16.85
CA HIS A 24 -18.51 -2.35 15.97
C HIS A 24 -20.04 -2.49 15.95
N ALA A 25 -20.56 -3.54 16.58
CA ALA A 25 -21.99 -3.81 16.64
C ALA A 25 -22.72 -2.69 17.40
N ARG A 26 -23.76 -2.16 16.78
CA ARG A 26 -24.62 -1.13 17.35
C ARG A 26 -26.07 -1.37 16.93
N SER A 27 -27.00 -1.02 17.82
CA SER A 27 -28.42 -0.96 17.47
C SER A 27 -28.84 0.48 17.24
N MET A 28 -29.68 0.71 16.24
CA MET A 28 -30.35 1.99 16.03
C MET A 28 -31.79 1.78 15.58
N THR A 29 -32.60 2.84 15.59
CA THR A 29 -34.00 2.75 15.18
C THR A 29 -34.32 3.71 14.05
N VAL A 30 -35.10 3.25 13.09
CA VAL A 30 -35.65 4.06 11.99
C VAL A 30 -37.18 4.04 11.99
N PRO A 31 -37.85 5.08 11.47
CA PRO A 31 -39.29 5.04 11.27
C PRO A 31 -39.72 3.85 10.39
N ARG A 32 -40.89 3.30 10.68
CA ARG A 32 -41.50 2.31 9.79
C ARG A 32 -41.81 2.94 8.44
N GLY A 33 -41.42 2.28 7.36
CA GLY A 33 -41.55 2.80 6.00
C GLY A 33 -40.31 3.53 5.47
N THR A 34 -39.24 3.64 6.26
CA THR A 34 -37.93 4.11 5.78
C THR A 34 -37.45 3.20 4.64
N LEU A 35 -36.94 3.82 3.58
CA LEU A 35 -36.33 3.14 2.43
C LEU A 35 -35.02 2.45 2.82
N LEU A 36 -34.71 1.36 2.14
CA LEU A 36 -33.49 0.59 2.34
C LEU A 36 -32.25 1.48 2.14
N SER A 37 -32.20 2.24 1.04
CA SER A 37 -31.12 3.18 0.75
C SER A 37 -30.85 4.16 1.90
N ALA A 38 -31.91 4.81 2.40
CA ALA A 38 -31.83 5.79 3.47
C ALA A 38 -31.40 5.17 4.82
N ALA A 39 -31.83 3.93 5.09
CA ALA A 39 -31.40 3.20 6.28
C ALA A 39 -29.93 2.78 6.20
N LEU A 40 -29.46 2.33 5.04
CA LEU A 40 -28.06 1.99 4.79
C LEU A 40 -27.16 3.23 4.91
N GLU A 41 -27.57 4.36 4.34
CA GLU A 41 -26.81 5.61 4.41
C GLU A 41 -26.66 6.07 5.87
N ARG A 42 -27.74 5.98 6.66
CA ARG A 42 -27.73 6.35 8.08
C ARG A 42 -26.93 5.37 8.95
N SER A 43 -26.87 4.09 8.55
CA SER A 43 -26.16 3.05 9.28
C SER A 43 -24.71 2.86 8.81
N SER A 44 -24.26 3.67 7.86
CA SER A 44 -22.94 3.55 7.24
C SER A 44 -21.76 3.57 8.23
N PRO A 45 -20.65 2.89 7.90
CA PRO A 45 -19.43 2.91 8.69
C PRO A 45 -18.93 4.34 8.93
N ALA A 46 -18.45 4.63 10.15
CA ALA A 46 -17.86 5.92 10.50
C ALA A 46 -16.42 6.06 9.97
N ILE A 47 -16.21 5.76 8.68
CA ILE A 47 -14.93 5.82 7.99
C ILE A 47 -14.98 6.96 6.97
N ARG A 48 -13.90 7.76 6.91
CA ARG A 48 -13.80 8.93 6.02
C ARG A 48 -12.74 8.79 4.93
N SER A 49 -12.13 7.62 4.79
CA SER A 49 -11.09 7.40 3.80
C SER A 49 -11.71 7.15 2.41
N PRO A 50 -11.35 7.94 1.38
CA PRO A 50 -11.81 7.71 0.01
C PRO A 50 -11.17 6.46 -0.59
N GLY A 51 -11.81 5.89 -1.62
CA GLY A 51 -11.35 4.71 -2.34
C GLY A 51 -11.56 3.38 -1.61
N TRP A 52 -12.17 3.39 -0.43
CA TRP A 52 -12.53 2.19 0.32
C TRP A 52 -13.94 1.76 -0.03
N SER A 53 -14.12 0.48 -0.35
CA SER A 53 -15.43 -0.08 -0.68
C SER A 53 -15.93 -1.04 0.39
N TRP A 54 -17.25 -0.99 0.60
CA TRP A 54 -17.98 -1.84 1.52
C TRP A 54 -19.14 -2.49 0.81
N VAL A 55 -19.43 -3.74 1.16
CA VAL A 55 -20.65 -4.43 0.71
C VAL A 55 -21.59 -4.53 1.88
N ALA A 56 -22.77 -3.91 1.76
CA ALA A 56 -23.82 -3.99 2.76
C ALA A 56 -24.62 -5.28 2.55
N VAL A 57 -24.63 -6.12 3.58
CA VAL A 57 -25.45 -7.34 3.65
C VAL A 57 -26.61 -7.08 4.59
N VAL A 58 -27.84 -7.32 4.13
CA VAL A 58 -29.09 -7.08 4.87
C VAL A 58 -29.86 -8.38 4.96
N ASP A 59 -30.10 -8.87 6.17
CA ASP A 59 -30.74 -10.17 6.42
C ASP A 59 -30.11 -11.32 5.58
N SER A 60 -28.78 -11.34 5.49
CA SER A 60 -27.96 -12.27 4.68
C SER A 60 -28.00 -12.08 3.15
N GLU A 61 -28.68 -11.06 2.65
CA GLU A 61 -28.71 -10.70 1.23
C GLU A 61 -27.73 -9.55 0.92
N VAL A 62 -26.95 -9.66 -0.15
CA VAL A 62 -26.09 -8.55 -0.62
C VAL A 62 -26.99 -7.46 -1.21
N ALA A 63 -27.12 -6.35 -0.50
CA ALA A 63 -28.10 -5.31 -0.80
C ALA A 63 -27.50 -4.09 -1.50
N ALA A 64 -26.25 -3.76 -1.21
CA ALA A 64 -25.61 -2.55 -1.75
C ALA A 64 -24.09 -2.60 -1.73
N VAL A 65 -23.47 -1.74 -2.53
CA VAL A 65 -22.11 -1.25 -2.32
C VAL A 65 -22.18 0.13 -1.69
N TRP A 66 -21.33 0.39 -0.69
CA TRP A 66 -21.18 1.70 -0.07
C TRP A 66 -19.72 2.14 -0.12
N SER A 67 -19.50 3.43 -0.42
CA SER A 67 -18.21 4.09 -0.24
C SER A 67 -18.40 5.56 0.11
N VAL A 68 -17.36 6.18 0.66
CA VAL A 68 -17.35 7.64 0.90
C VAL A 68 -17.55 8.43 -0.40
N ASP A 69 -16.99 7.93 -1.51
CA ASP A 69 -17.00 8.62 -2.80
C ASP A 69 -18.37 8.59 -3.51
N HIS A 70 -19.18 7.56 -3.25
CA HIS A 70 -20.41 7.29 -4.03
C HIS A 70 -21.67 7.10 -3.19
N GLY A 71 -21.56 7.11 -1.86
CA GLY A 71 -22.68 6.80 -0.95
C GLY A 71 -23.19 5.37 -1.16
N VAL A 72 -24.46 5.13 -0.82
CA VAL A 72 -25.14 3.85 -1.08
C VAL A 72 -25.50 3.68 -2.55
N GLN A 73 -25.02 2.59 -3.16
CA GLN A 73 -25.39 2.11 -4.49
C GLN A 73 -26.09 0.75 -4.36
N LEU A 74 -27.41 0.72 -4.54
CA LEU A 74 -28.21 -0.49 -4.34
C LEU A 74 -27.97 -1.54 -5.44
N LEU A 75 -28.03 -2.81 -5.04
CA LEU A 75 -28.00 -4.00 -5.89
C LEU A 75 -29.36 -4.71 -5.94
N VAL A 76 -30.28 -4.31 -5.06
CA VAL A 76 -31.65 -4.80 -4.93
C VAL A 76 -32.64 -3.64 -5.02
N GLU A 77 -33.94 -3.94 -5.11
CA GLU A 77 -34.98 -2.91 -5.10
C GLU A 77 -34.94 -2.07 -3.80
N ASP A 78 -35.13 -0.75 -3.92
CA ASP A 78 -35.19 0.16 -2.78
C ASP A 78 -36.53 0.04 -2.02
N ARG A 79 -36.70 -1.08 -1.34
CA ARG A 79 -37.92 -1.40 -0.61
C ARG A 79 -38.01 -0.67 0.72
N LYS A 80 -39.24 -0.44 1.17
CA LYS A 80 -39.52 0.13 2.50
C LYS A 80 -39.41 -0.95 3.58
N PHE A 81 -38.75 -0.64 4.68
CA PHE A 81 -38.80 -1.50 5.86
C PHE A 81 -40.19 -1.46 6.50
N THR A 82 -40.85 -2.61 6.52
CA THR A 82 -42.20 -2.75 7.11
C THR A 82 -42.20 -3.58 8.39
N ARG A 83 -41.12 -4.31 8.68
CA ARG A 83 -40.95 -5.18 9.85
C ARG A 83 -39.47 -5.15 10.29
N GLY A 84 -39.21 -5.57 11.53
CA GLY A 84 -37.87 -5.74 12.07
C GLY A 84 -37.87 -6.74 13.24
N PRO A 85 -36.73 -6.96 13.91
CA PRO A 85 -35.43 -6.32 13.66
C PRO A 85 -34.87 -6.66 12.26
N VAL A 86 -33.98 -5.80 11.75
CA VAL A 86 -33.24 -6.01 10.49
C VAL A 86 -31.75 -6.04 10.81
N ASP A 87 -31.05 -7.06 10.31
CA ASP A 87 -29.61 -7.20 10.51
C ASP A 87 -28.87 -6.61 9.29
N ILE A 88 -27.92 -5.72 9.54
CA ILE A 88 -27.10 -5.04 8.53
C ILE A 88 -25.63 -5.28 8.88
N HIS A 89 -24.87 -5.87 7.95
CA HIS A 89 -23.43 -6.07 8.11
C HIS A 89 -22.66 -5.44 6.95
N PHE A 90 -21.73 -4.55 7.24
CA PHE A 90 -20.85 -3.95 6.24
C PHE A 90 -19.55 -4.75 6.13
N ARG A 91 -19.40 -5.47 5.02
CA ARG A 91 -18.19 -6.24 4.72
C ARG A 91 -17.15 -5.35 4.05
N TYR A 92 -15.91 -5.38 4.51
CA TYR A 92 -14.85 -4.50 3.99
C TYR A 92 -14.18 -5.14 2.77
N PHE A 93 -14.19 -4.43 1.64
CA PHE A 93 -13.65 -4.87 0.34
C PHE A 93 -12.39 -4.09 -0.08
N VAL A 94 -11.61 -3.64 0.92
CA VAL A 94 -10.30 -3.00 0.73
C VAL A 94 -10.37 -1.80 -0.23
N GLN A 95 -9.32 -1.61 -1.05
CA GLN A 95 -9.21 -0.55 -2.04
C GLN A 95 -9.74 -0.97 -3.43
N ILE A 96 -10.75 -1.84 -3.48
CA ILE A 96 -11.45 -2.13 -4.73
C ILE A 96 -12.29 -0.90 -5.10
N ASP A 97 -12.20 -0.45 -6.35
CA ASP A 97 -12.97 0.66 -6.88
C ASP A 97 -14.49 0.41 -6.70
N PRO A 98 -15.22 1.27 -5.98
CA PRO A 98 -16.60 1.01 -5.62
C PRO A 98 -17.54 0.89 -6.84
N ALA A 99 -17.28 1.66 -7.90
CA ALA A 99 -18.08 1.60 -9.12
C ALA A 99 -17.85 0.29 -9.88
N TRP A 100 -16.60 -0.19 -9.95
CA TRP A 100 -16.29 -1.51 -10.49
C TRP A 100 -16.94 -2.62 -9.66
N LEU A 101 -16.84 -2.55 -8.33
CA LEU A 101 -17.42 -3.55 -7.42
C LEU A 101 -18.94 -3.61 -7.57
N HIS A 102 -19.61 -2.46 -7.63
CA HIS A 102 -21.07 -2.37 -7.82
C HIS A 102 -21.48 -3.03 -9.14
N ARG A 103 -20.88 -2.65 -10.27
CA ARG A 103 -21.18 -3.26 -11.57
C ARG A 103 -20.98 -4.77 -11.53
N ARG A 104 -19.86 -5.23 -10.96
CA ARG A 104 -19.53 -6.66 -10.93
C ARG A 104 -20.52 -7.47 -10.10
N LEU A 105 -20.98 -6.95 -8.97
CA LEU A 105 -22.01 -7.59 -8.16
C LEU A 105 -23.39 -7.51 -8.83
N ALA A 106 -23.72 -6.41 -9.52
CA ALA A 106 -24.96 -6.28 -10.27
C ALA A 106 -25.05 -7.26 -11.44
N GLU A 107 -23.91 -7.64 -12.03
CA GLU A 107 -23.81 -8.72 -13.03
C GLU A 107 -23.96 -10.14 -12.44
N GLY A 108 -24.14 -10.25 -11.11
CA GLY A 108 -24.37 -11.53 -10.42
C GLY A 108 -23.12 -12.21 -9.87
N ALA A 109 -21.97 -11.52 -9.83
CA ALA A 109 -20.79 -12.07 -9.15
C ALA A 109 -21.06 -12.27 -7.65
N ARG A 110 -20.45 -13.29 -7.06
CA ARG A 110 -20.54 -13.52 -5.61
C ARG A 110 -19.75 -12.46 -4.87
N ALA A 111 -20.27 -11.99 -3.74
CA ALA A 111 -19.55 -11.09 -2.82
C ALA A 111 -18.47 -11.84 -2.02
N ASN A 112 -17.48 -12.38 -2.73
CA ASN A 112 -16.28 -13.00 -2.19
C ASN A 112 -15.10 -12.05 -2.37
N ARG A 113 -14.65 -11.45 -1.26
CA ARG A 113 -13.58 -10.44 -1.26
C ARG A 113 -12.32 -10.92 -1.96
N ARG A 114 -11.85 -12.14 -1.65
CA ARG A 114 -10.57 -12.65 -2.15
C ARG A 114 -10.61 -12.87 -3.66
N GLU A 115 -11.70 -13.40 -4.17
CA GLU A 115 -11.87 -13.63 -5.61
C GLU A 115 -11.96 -12.30 -6.38
N LEU A 116 -12.75 -11.35 -5.87
CA LEU A 116 -12.92 -10.04 -6.48
C LEU A 116 -11.65 -9.18 -6.41
N GLU A 117 -10.85 -9.31 -5.34
CA GLU A 117 -9.55 -8.66 -5.24
C GLU A 117 -8.57 -9.20 -6.30
N VAL A 118 -8.52 -10.52 -6.50
CA VAL A 118 -7.70 -11.14 -7.55
C VAL A 118 -8.14 -10.70 -8.94
N GLU A 119 -9.46 -10.63 -9.18
CA GLU A 119 -10.03 -10.17 -10.44
C GLU A 119 -9.73 -8.68 -10.71
N TYR A 120 -9.80 -7.84 -9.67
CA TYR A 120 -9.57 -6.40 -9.77
C TYR A 120 -8.08 -6.01 -9.83
N ALA A 121 -7.19 -6.83 -9.26
CA ALA A 121 -5.75 -6.57 -9.20
C ALA A 121 -5.08 -6.12 -10.53
N PRO A 122 -5.35 -6.71 -11.71
CA PRO A 122 -4.82 -6.18 -12.97
C PRO A 122 -5.27 -4.74 -13.27
N ILE A 123 -6.54 -4.41 -13.05
CA ILE A 123 -7.11 -3.08 -13.29
C ILE A 123 -6.51 -2.06 -12.32
N ALA A 124 -6.39 -2.43 -11.04
CA ALA A 124 -5.74 -1.59 -10.02
C ALA A 124 -4.28 -1.27 -10.39
N ARG A 125 -3.52 -2.28 -10.85
CA ARG A 125 -2.13 -2.11 -11.28
C ARG A 125 -2.01 -1.18 -12.49
N GLU A 126 -2.91 -1.30 -13.45
CA GLU A 126 -2.94 -0.44 -14.63
C GLU A 126 -3.26 1.02 -14.25
N LYS A 127 -4.32 1.25 -13.47
CA LYS A 127 -4.68 2.57 -12.96
C LYS A 127 -3.54 3.21 -12.16
N HIS A 128 -2.90 2.44 -11.28
CA HIS A 128 -1.76 2.93 -10.49
C HIS A 128 -0.58 3.32 -11.39
N ARG A 129 -0.24 2.51 -12.40
CA ARG A 129 0.81 2.85 -13.37
C ARG A 129 0.47 4.12 -14.16
N ALA A 130 -0.77 4.26 -14.61
CA ALA A 130 -1.23 5.45 -15.33
C ALA A 130 -1.13 6.71 -14.46
N GLU A 131 -1.50 6.61 -13.18
CA GLU A 131 -1.35 7.70 -12.22
C GLU A 131 0.12 8.08 -12.01
N LEU A 132 1.02 7.10 -11.80
CA LEU A 132 2.45 7.39 -11.68
C LEU A 132 3.02 8.08 -12.91
N ARG A 133 2.59 7.67 -14.12
CA ARG A 133 2.97 8.31 -15.37
C ARG A 133 2.41 9.73 -15.52
N ARG A 134 1.22 9.98 -15.00
CA ARG A 134 0.65 11.33 -14.93
C ARG A 134 1.50 12.20 -14.02
N ARG A 135 1.77 11.74 -12.80
CA ARG A 135 2.61 12.46 -11.81
C ARG A 135 3.99 12.78 -12.35
N GLU A 136 4.64 11.83 -13.02
CA GLU A 136 5.94 12.05 -13.67
C GLU A 136 5.92 13.22 -14.67
N ARG A 137 4.81 13.43 -15.38
CA ARG A 137 4.65 14.53 -16.34
C ARG A 137 4.21 15.85 -15.71
N GLU A 138 3.38 15.79 -14.66
CA GLU A 138 2.65 16.95 -14.12
C GLU A 138 3.24 17.52 -12.83
N ILE A 139 4.03 16.75 -12.09
CA ILE A 139 4.65 17.13 -10.82
C ILE A 139 6.16 17.23 -11.05
N ASP A 140 6.79 18.31 -10.59
CA ASP A 140 8.23 18.55 -10.80
C ASP A 140 9.10 17.82 -9.77
N GLU A 141 8.59 17.58 -8.55
CA GLU A 141 9.31 16.85 -7.52
C GLU A 141 9.65 15.42 -7.96
N ARG A 142 10.80 14.94 -7.48
CA ARG A 142 11.37 13.65 -7.86
C ARG A 142 11.73 12.86 -6.62
N LEU A 143 11.43 11.56 -6.63
CA LEU A 143 11.72 10.69 -5.49
C LEU A 143 13.22 10.64 -5.23
N LEU A 144 14.00 10.25 -6.23
CA LEU A 144 15.45 10.23 -6.17
C LEU A 144 16.07 11.59 -6.50
N SER A 145 17.14 11.94 -5.77
CA SER A 145 17.98 13.09 -6.03
C SER A 145 18.73 12.96 -7.37
N PRO A 146 19.13 14.09 -8.00
CA PRO A 146 19.94 14.06 -9.21
C PRO A 146 21.25 13.28 -9.04
N GLU A 147 21.92 13.42 -7.89
CA GLU A 147 23.17 12.70 -7.58
C GLU A 147 22.94 11.18 -7.55
N CYS A 148 21.83 10.72 -6.97
CA CYS A 148 21.46 9.30 -6.99
C CYS A 148 21.21 8.79 -8.42
N ILE A 149 20.48 9.56 -9.23
CA ILE A 149 20.20 9.18 -10.63
C ILE A 149 21.48 9.08 -11.46
N GLU A 150 22.38 10.04 -11.32
CA GLU A 150 23.68 10.03 -12.00
C GLU A 150 24.53 8.83 -11.56
N ALA A 151 24.56 8.52 -10.26
CA ALA A 151 25.24 7.35 -9.73
C ALA A 151 24.69 6.03 -10.28
N LEU A 152 23.36 5.89 -10.33
CA LEU A 152 22.71 4.70 -10.87
C LEU A 152 23.01 4.51 -12.37
N ARG A 153 22.92 5.59 -13.16
CA ARG A 153 23.27 5.57 -14.59
C ARG A 153 24.73 5.25 -14.82
N HIS A 154 25.63 5.74 -13.96
CA HIS A 154 27.05 5.41 -14.02
C HIS A 154 27.28 3.90 -13.91
N TYR A 155 26.53 3.21 -13.04
CA TYR A 155 26.54 1.75 -12.94
C TYR A 155 25.68 1.03 -13.99
N GLY A 156 25.28 1.71 -15.07
CA GLY A 156 24.57 1.08 -16.19
C GLY A 156 23.07 0.89 -15.95
N ALA A 157 22.49 1.51 -14.92
CA ALA A 157 21.06 1.41 -14.67
C ALA A 157 20.24 2.38 -15.55
N GLU A 158 19.12 1.91 -16.08
CA GLU A 158 18.16 2.71 -16.83
C GLU A 158 16.99 3.12 -15.94
N ILE A 159 16.60 4.41 -16.00
CA ILE A 159 15.46 4.92 -15.25
C ILE A 159 14.25 4.96 -16.18
N THR A 160 13.27 4.09 -15.92
CA THR A 160 12.09 3.95 -16.78
C THR A 160 10.88 4.70 -16.26
N LEU A 161 10.84 5.03 -14.97
CA LEU A 161 9.82 5.85 -14.32
C LEU A 161 10.49 6.66 -13.21
N HIS A 162 10.18 7.95 -13.09
CA HIS A 162 10.64 8.78 -11.97
C HIS A 162 9.60 9.86 -11.62
N ALA A 163 8.67 9.48 -10.76
CA ALA A 163 7.72 10.37 -10.12
C ALA A 163 8.23 10.78 -8.71
N ASP A 164 7.50 11.67 -8.04
CA ASP A 164 7.79 12.17 -6.70
C ASP A 164 7.71 11.10 -5.59
N ILE A 165 6.94 10.03 -5.81
CA ILE A 165 6.74 8.93 -4.84
C ILE A 165 7.26 7.58 -5.33
N ALA A 166 7.71 7.49 -6.58
CA ALA A 166 8.05 6.22 -7.20
C ALA A 166 9.15 6.37 -8.26
N CYS A 167 10.11 5.45 -8.27
CA CYS A 167 11.09 5.31 -9.34
C CYS A 167 11.24 3.84 -9.74
N ASP A 168 11.28 3.55 -11.04
CA ASP A 168 11.59 2.22 -11.56
C ASP A 168 12.93 2.25 -12.29
N VAL A 169 13.84 1.41 -11.81
CA VAL A 169 15.20 1.28 -12.29
C VAL A 169 15.37 -0.10 -12.90
N ILE A 170 15.95 -0.19 -14.10
CA ILE A 170 16.33 -1.46 -14.73
C ILE A 170 17.84 -1.58 -14.67
N HIS A 171 18.34 -2.70 -14.14
CA HIS A 171 19.76 -3.04 -14.13
C HIS A 171 19.92 -4.53 -14.44
N GLU A 172 20.76 -4.87 -15.41
CA GLU A 172 20.97 -6.26 -15.88
C GLU A 172 19.67 -7.02 -16.21
N GLY A 173 18.70 -6.32 -16.81
CA GLY A 173 17.40 -6.90 -17.20
C GLY A 173 16.42 -7.09 -16.04
N GLU A 174 16.79 -6.72 -14.81
CA GLU A 174 15.92 -6.79 -13.65
C GLU A 174 15.37 -5.42 -13.25
N THR A 175 14.10 -5.40 -12.85
CA THR A 175 13.45 -4.18 -12.35
C THR A 175 13.57 -4.05 -10.84
N TRP A 176 14.05 -2.89 -10.42
CA TRP A 176 14.11 -2.42 -9.05
C TRP A 176 13.10 -1.28 -8.90
N ALA A 177 12.02 -1.53 -8.15
CA ALA A 177 11.01 -0.53 -7.89
C ALA A 177 11.30 0.14 -6.55
N VAL A 178 11.48 1.45 -6.57
CA VAL A 178 11.69 2.31 -5.40
C VAL A 178 10.40 3.08 -5.12
N ARG A 179 9.91 3.07 -3.88
CA ARG A 179 8.66 3.72 -3.50
C ARG A 179 8.82 4.46 -2.17
N ARG A 180 8.12 5.58 -2.03
CA ARG A 180 7.91 6.26 -0.75
C ARG A 180 6.60 5.76 -0.14
N ALA A 181 6.68 5.15 1.05
CA ALA A 181 5.52 4.78 1.85
C ALA A 181 5.60 5.52 3.19
N ASP A 182 4.75 6.54 3.36
CA ASP A 182 4.90 7.52 4.45
C ASP A 182 6.32 8.14 4.44
N THR A 183 7.11 7.94 5.49
CA THR A 183 8.49 8.43 5.62
C THR A 183 9.54 7.40 5.20
N MET A 184 9.13 6.20 4.79
CA MET A 184 10.04 5.10 4.45
C MET A 184 10.40 5.09 2.97
N PHE A 185 11.69 4.96 2.69
CA PHE A 185 12.25 4.61 1.39
C PHE A 185 12.22 3.09 1.22
N GLN A 186 11.38 2.59 0.33
CA GLN A 186 11.21 1.15 0.12
C GLN A 186 11.75 0.73 -1.23
N VAL A 187 12.50 -0.37 -1.26
CA VAL A 187 13.02 -0.97 -2.50
C VAL A 187 12.45 -2.37 -2.65
N PHE A 188 11.96 -2.67 -3.84
CA PHE A 188 11.36 -3.95 -4.22
C PHE A 188 12.14 -4.55 -5.39
N ARG A 189 12.32 -5.87 -5.35
CA ARG A 189 12.93 -6.67 -6.42
C ARG A 189 12.12 -7.96 -6.56
N GLY A 190 11.46 -8.15 -7.70
CA GLY A 190 10.58 -9.30 -7.97
C GLY A 190 9.22 -9.26 -7.24
N PRO A 191 8.46 -10.38 -7.30
CA PRO A 191 7.16 -10.47 -6.64
C PRO A 191 7.31 -10.62 -5.12
N GLY A 192 6.69 -9.73 -4.35
CA GLY A 192 6.65 -9.80 -2.89
C GLY A 192 6.75 -8.45 -2.21
N GLY A 193 6.95 -8.47 -0.90
CA GLY A 193 7.19 -7.24 -0.12
C GLY A 193 8.57 -6.61 -0.40
N PRO A 194 8.88 -5.46 0.22
CA PRO A 194 10.14 -4.77 0.01
C PRO A 194 11.35 -5.58 0.49
N ILE A 195 12.45 -5.53 -0.28
CA ILE A 195 13.75 -6.07 0.12
C ILE A 195 14.50 -5.13 1.08
N ALA A 196 14.18 -3.84 1.03
CA ALA A 196 14.67 -2.84 1.97
C ALA A 196 13.57 -1.84 2.32
N SER A 197 13.53 -1.42 3.58
CA SER A 197 12.76 -0.27 4.05
C SER A 197 13.67 0.56 4.94
N ILE A 198 14.01 1.76 4.48
CA ILE A 198 15.09 2.59 5.04
C ILE A 198 14.57 4.01 5.34
N ARG A 199 15.01 4.56 6.46
CA ARG A 199 14.87 5.96 6.85
C ARG A 199 16.13 6.36 7.65
N PRO A 200 16.72 7.54 7.41
CA PRO A 200 16.27 8.62 6.52
C PRO A 200 16.44 8.32 5.01
N HIS A 201 15.88 9.20 4.17
CA HIS A 201 15.76 9.01 2.72
C HIS A 201 17.12 8.98 2.00
N ASP A 202 18.02 9.87 2.39
CA ASP A 202 19.43 9.95 1.94
C ASP A 202 20.21 8.65 2.17
N LEU A 203 19.99 7.99 3.31
CA LEU A 203 20.54 6.65 3.56
C LEU A 203 19.96 5.61 2.59
N GLY A 204 18.66 5.73 2.25
CA GLY A 204 18.00 4.88 1.26
C GLY A 204 18.62 5.01 -0.13
N GLU A 205 18.92 6.23 -0.56
CA GLU A 205 19.59 6.49 -1.85
C GLU A 205 21.02 5.93 -1.86
N SER A 206 21.80 6.21 -0.83
CA SER A 206 23.18 5.72 -0.70
C SER A 206 23.23 4.18 -0.65
N TRP A 207 22.27 3.57 0.04
CA TRP A 207 22.10 2.12 0.05
C TRP A 207 21.75 1.56 -1.34
N LEU A 208 20.84 2.20 -2.08
CA LEU A 208 20.46 1.76 -3.41
C LEU A 208 21.66 1.80 -4.38
N VAL A 209 22.43 2.89 -4.34
CA VAL A 209 23.67 3.02 -5.12
C VAL A 209 24.68 1.94 -4.72
N THR A 210 24.84 1.69 -3.42
CA THR A 210 25.70 0.61 -2.91
C THR A 210 25.30 -0.75 -3.45
N MET A 211 24.00 -1.04 -3.43
CA MET A 211 23.48 -2.33 -3.91
C MET A 211 23.71 -2.51 -5.41
N ILE A 212 23.39 -1.50 -6.23
CA ILE A 212 23.61 -1.60 -7.69
C ILE A 212 25.09 -1.67 -8.02
N GLY A 213 25.93 -0.80 -7.43
CA GLY A 213 27.37 -0.85 -7.63
C GLY A 213 27.99 -2.18 -7.16
N SER A 214 27.47 -2.80 -6.10
CA SER A 214 27.93 -4.13 -5.68
C SER A 214 27.68 -5.23 -6.71
N VAL A 215 26.58 -5.14 -7.47
CA VAL A 215 26.29 -6.08 -8.56
C VAL A 215 27.31 -5.90 -9.67
N VAL A 216 27.59 -4.66 -10.07
CA VAL A 216 28.59 -4.35 -11.11
C VAL A 216 29.98 -4.87 -10.71
N ARG A 217 30.41 -4.65 -9.46
CA ARG A 217 31.68 -5.18 -8.94
C ARG A 217 31.78 -6.70 -9.03
N VAL A 218 30.73 -7.42 -8.65
CA VAL A 218 30.70 -8.88 -8.80
C VAL A 218 30.78 -9.27 -10.28
N GLY A 219 30.06 -8.57 -11.16
CA GLY A 219 30.09 -8.80 -12.60
C GLY A 219 31.48 -8.60 -13.23
N THR A 220 32.31 -7.72 -12.65
CA THR A 220 33.70 -7.49 -13.07
C THR A 220 34.72 -8.37 -12.33
N GLY A 221 34.25 -9.33 -11.51
CA GLY A 221 35.11 -10.27 -10.78
C GLY A 221 35.73 -9.72 -9.49
N GLN A 222 35.27 -8.56 -9.02
CA GLN A 222 35.69 -7.96 -7.75
C GLN A 222 34.81 -8.45 -6.58
N ALA A 223 35.27 -8.22 -5.36
CA ALA A 223 34.44 -8.40 -4.18
C ALA A 223 33.23 -7.46 -4.22
N ALA A 224 32.06 -7.95 -3.83
CA ALA A 224 30.79 -7.22 -3.93
C ALA A 224 30.82 -5.88 -3.20
N LEU A 225 31.42 -5.83 -2.01
CA LEU A 225 31.65 -4.60 -1.27
C LEU A 225 33.16 -4.44 -1.03
N PRO A 226 33.70 -3.21 -1.11
CA PRO A 226 35.09 -2.93 -0.78
C PRO A 226 35.34 -3.15 0.71
N GLU A 227 36.60 -3.45 1.07
CA GLU A 227 37.03 -3.38 2.47
C GLU A 227 37.11 -1.92 2.89
N ALA A 228 36.16 -1.48 3.71
CA ALA A 228 36.09 -0.11 4.22
C ALA A 228 35.79 -0.10 5.71
N VAL A 229 36.34 0.89 6.42
CA VAL A 229 36.07 1.09 7.85
C VAL A 229 34.58 1.41 8.03
N GLN A 230 33.87 0.62 8.83
CA GLN A 230 32.49 0.92 9.15
C GLN A 230 32.42 2.15 10.06
N LEU A 231 31.56 3.11 9.70
CA LEU A 231 31.32 4.27 10.55
C LEU A 231 30.44 3.84 11.74
N PRO A 232 30.72 4.33 12.96
CA PRO A 232 29.92 3.99 14.12
C PRO A 232 28.52 4.60 14.01
N GLY A 233 27.52 3.97 14.64
CA GLY A 233 26.19 4.55 14.82
C GLY A 233 25.04 3.79 14.14
N LEU A 234 25.32 2.83 13.25
CA LEU A 234 24.31 1.91 12.72
C LEU A 234 24.50 0.51 13.28
N GLU A 235 23.69 0.20 14.29
CA GLU A 235 23.58 -1.16 14.82
C GLU A 235 22.42 -1.89 14.15
N LEU A 236 22.72 -3.05 13.57
CA LEU A 236 21.72 -3.94 12.98
C LEU A 236 21.69 -5.24 13.77
N THR A 237 20.50 -5.63 14.22
CA THR A 237 20.23 -6.91 14.86
C THR A 237 19.34 -7.77 13.98
N ARG A 238 19.40 -9.09 14.15
CA ARG A 238 18.55 -10.01 13.40
C ARG A 238 17.25 -10.26 14.17
N SER A 239 16.12 -9.96 13.55
CA SER A 239 14.77 -10.18 14.11
C SER A 239 13.81 -10.68 13.04
N ALA A 240 13.06 -11.74 13.33
CA ALA A 240 12.08 -12.36 12.42
C ALA A 240 12.62 -12.60 10.99
N GLY A 241 13.88 -13.04 10.89
CA GLY A 241 14.54 -13.32 9.59
C GLY A 241 14.97 -12.08 8.80
N ARG A 242 14.98 -10.89 9.41
CA ARG A 242 15.44 -9.63 8.81
C ARG A 242 16.52 -8.99 9.67
N TRP A 243 17.38 -8.18 9.06
CA TRP A 243 18.23 -7.25 9.78
C TRP A 243 17.45 -5.96 10.02
N VAL A 244 17.48 -5.49 11.27
CA VAL A 244 16.73 -4.32 11.72
C VAL A 244 17.61 -3.40 12.57
N SER A 245 17.49 -2.08 12.37
CA SER A 245 17.97 -1.08 13.34
C SER A 245 16.82 -0.56 14.21
N HIS A 246 17.17 0.03 15.34
CA HIS A 246 16.24 0.70 16.25
C HIS A 246 16.65 2.17 16.43
N GLY A 247 15.66 3.03 16.68
CA GLY A 247 15.87 4.47 16.92
C GLY A 247 15.50 5.36 15.72
N ALA A 248 16.18 6.50 15.61
CA ALA A 248 15.88 7.52 14.60
C ALA A 248 16.18 7.04 13.17
N THR A 249 17.29 6.29 13.00
CA THR A 249 17.61 5.59 11.75
C THR A 249 16.96 4.23 11.76
N VAL A 250 16.12 3.96 10.78
CA VAL A 250 15.40 2.69 10.61
C VAL A 250 15.90 2.05 9.32
N VAL A 251 16.50 0.88 9.44
CA VAL A 251 16.90 0.03 8.32
C VAL A 251 16.25 -1.32 8.56
N GLN A 252 15.51 -1.81 7.58
CA GLN A 252 14.96 -3.17 7.57
C GLN A 252 15.32 -3.84 6.25
N VAL A 253 16.19 -4.84 6.29
CA VAL A 253 16.67 -5.55 5.10
C VAL A 253 16.66 -7.06 5.32
N ARG A 254 16.72 -7.86 4.24
CA ARG A 254 16.45 -9.30 4.30
C ARG A 254 17.68 -10.19 4.32
N SER A 255 18.82 -9.73 3.84
CA SER A 255 20.04 -10.54 3.74
C SER A 255 21.25 -9.86 4.39
N ASP A 256 22.27 -10.66 4.67
CA ASP A 256 23.55 -10.19 5.22
C ASP A 256 24.20 -9.18 4.27
N HIS A 257 24.25 -9.48 2.96
CA HIS A 257 24.75 -8.54 1.93
C HIS A 257 24.04 -7.18 1.97
N GLN A 258 22.71 -7.17 2.12
CA GLN A 258 21.95 -5.92 2.21
C GLN A 258 22.23 -5.15 3.50
N ALA A 259 22.50 -5.86 4.60
CA ALA A 259 22.90 -5.26 5.87
C ALA A 259 24.31 -4.67 5.80
N ASP A 260 25.25 -5.37 5.14
CA ASP A 260 26.60 -4.88 4.93
C ASP A 260 26.62 -3.66 3.99
N ALA A 261 25.81 -3.67 2.94
CA ALA A 261 25.59 -2.49 2.09
C ALA A 261 25.04 -1.31 2.90
N ALA A 262 24.14 -1.55 3.85
CA ALA A 262 23.63 -0.50 4.75
C ALA A 262 24.70 0.04 5.69
N ARG A 263 25.56 -0.82 6.24
CA ARG A 263 26.70 -0.41 7.07
C ARG A 263 27.74 0.39 6.28
N LEU A 264 27.97 0.03 5.02
CA LEU A 264 28.84 0.79 4.13
C LEU A 264 28.23 2.15 3.77
N ALA A 265 26.94 2.21 3.44
CA ALA A 265 26.27 3.45 3.08
C ALA A 265 26.07 4.41 4.27
N TYR A 266 25.98 3.89 5.49
CA TYR A 266 25.67 4.70 6.66
C TYR A 266 26.69 5.80 6.93
N GLY A 267 26.19 7.02 7.07
CA GLY A 267 26.99 8.22 7.35
C GLY A 267 27.80 8.72 6.16
N ARG A 268 27.61 8.14 4.96
CA ARG A 268 28.31 8.54 3.73
C ARG A 268 27.37 9.19 2.74
N SER A 269 27.90 10.15 1.99
CA SER A 269 27.29 10.70 0.78
C SER A 269 27.34 9.68 -0.37
N ILE A 270 26.50 9.89 -1.39
CA ILE A 270 26.49 9.07 -2.60
C ILE A 270 27.86 9.13 -3.31
N THR A 271 28.46 10.32 -3.38
CA THR A 271 29.81 10.50 -3.94
C THR A 271 30.88 9.68 -3.19
N GLU A 272 30.86 9.67 -1.86
CA GLU A 272 31.80 8.84 -1.07
C GLU A 272 31.57 7.35 -1.27
N VAL A 273 30.31 6.91 -1.29
CA VAL A 273 29.94 5.51 -1.59
C VAL A 273 30.47 5.10 -2.96
N ARG A 274 30.26 5.92 -3.99
CA ARG A 274 30.77 5.64 -5.34
C ARG A 274 32.28 5.52 -5.37
N THR A 275 32.98 6.44 -4.71
CA THR A 275 34.44 6.45 -4.65
C THR A 275 34.97 5.15 -4.04
N LEU A 276 34.32 4.64 -2.99
CA LEU A 276 34.66 3.35 -2.38
C LEU A 276 34.36 2.17 -3.30
N LEU A 277 33.25 2.19 -4.02
CA LEU A 277 32.87 1.12 -4.95
C LEU A 277 33.71 1.11 -6.23
N GLU A 278 34.41 2.18 -6.55
CA GLU A 278 35.31 2.29 -7.70
C GLU A 278 36.77 1.92 -7.35
N ALA A 279 37.09 1.78 -6.05
CA ALA A 279 38.40 1.35 -5.55
C ALA A 279 38.63 -0.17 -5.64
#